data_AF-A0A2Z3H795-F1
#
_entry.id   AF-A0A2Z3H795-F1
#
_cell.length_a   1.000
_cell.length_b   1.000
_cell.length_c   1.000
_cell.angle_alpha   90.00
_cell.angle_beta   90.00
_cell.angle_gamma   90.00
#
_symmetry.space_group_name_H-M   'P 1'
#
loop_
_entity.id
_entity.type
_entity.pdbx_description
1 polymer ?
#
loop_
_entity_poly.entity_id
_entity_poly.type
_entity_poly.pdbx_seq_one_letter_code
_entity_poly.pdbx_strand_id
1 'polypeptide(L)'
;MANTHEHLEHAEHASHHAADPFNQRVAVSVAVVAALLAGVSMLGHRKHNEVLQLQGEANRLTTEASIAHTQSTDKWSEYQAVNVRDHGYEFTGGLLKEVAKVEPKYGAAFKDSIKRADGQHVKYTARLPEVKAEAEKLAHTGRGKQTESLRKMDEAHHAHHQASRLDVAHLGAEIGIVLCSLALLTKRKAFWFAGLKAAALAVVLVVTAYTIPHHPTEHPDAPNGASTDQGKPH
;
A
#
# COMPACT_ATOMS: atom_id res chain seq x y z
N MET A 1 15.58 -43.30 -55.26
CA MET A 1 14.18 -43.58 -54.87
C MET A 1 14.02 -44.22 -53.48
N ALA A 2 15.10 -44.55 -52.75
CA ALA A 2 15.01 -45.09 -51.38
C ALA A 2 14.60 -44.05 -50.31
N ASN A 3 15.12 -42.81 -50.40
CA ASN A 3 14.85 -41.74 -49.43
C ASN A 3 13.35 -41.38 -49.29
N THR A 4 12.62 -41.34 -50.40
CA THR A 4 11.17 -41.02 -50.38
C THR A 4 10.33 -42.10 -49.72
N HIS A 5 10.79 -43.36 -49.76
CA HIS A 5 10.09 -44.48 -49.14
C HIS A 5 10.35 -44.53 -47.64
N GLU A 6 11.58 -44.27 -47.19
CA GLU A 6 11.91 -44.12 -45.76
C GLU A 6 11.22 -42.91 -45.13
N HIS A 7 11.11 -41.77 -45.83
CA HIS A 7 10.35 -40.62 -45.35
C HIS A 7 8.85 -40.91 -45.26
N LEU A 8 8.30 -41.73 -46.17
CA LEU A 8 6.91 -42.18 -46.11
C LEU A 8 6.72 -43.16 -44.96
N GLU A 9 7.59 -44.15 -44.75
CA GLU A 9 7.51 -45.06 -43.60
C GLU A 9 7.65 -44.32 -42.26
N HIS A 10 8.56 -43.35 -42.15
CA HIS A 10 8.67 -42.51 -40.94
C HIS A 10 7.44 -41.63 -40.72
N ALA A 11 6.84 -41.09 -41.77
CA ALA A 11 5.58 -40.35 -41.68
C ALA A 11 4.41 -41.26 -41.32
N GLU A 12 4.38 -42.48 -41.86
CA GLU A 12 3.36 -43.48 -41.61
C GLU A 12 3.46 -44.03 -40.17
N HIS A 13 4.67 -44.31 -39.68
CA HIS A 13 4.91 -44.64 -38.27
C HIS A 13 4.53 -43.49 -37.32
N ALA A 14 4.88 -42.24 -37.65
CA ALA A 14 4.43 -41.07 -36.89
C ALA A 14 2.89 -40.94 -36.88
N SER A 15 2.23 -41.26 -37.99
CA SER A 15 0.76 -41.24 -38.11
C SER A 15 0.08 -42.36 -37.30
N HIS A 16 0.65 -43.57 -37.25
CA HIS A 16 0.17 -44.66 -36.40
C HIS A 16 0.37 -44.36 -34.91
N HIS A 17 1.46 -43.68 -34.52
CA HIS A 17 1.65 -43.20 -33.16
C HIS A 17 0.68 -42.06 -32.78
N ALA A 18 0.24 -41.24 -33.74
CA ALA A 18 -0.79 -40.22 -33.53
C ALA A 18 -2.23 -40.79 -33.46
N ALA A 19 -2.47 -41.97 -34.05
CA ALA A 19 -3.77 -42.64 -34.07
C ALA A 19 -4.10 -43.42 -32.78
N ASP A 20 -3.14 -43.59 -31.86
CA ASP A 20 -3.39 -44.24 -30.56
C ASP A 20 -4.39 -43.41 -29.71
N PRO A 21 -5.54 -43.98 -29.31
CA PRO A 21 -6.54 -43.29 -28.49
C PRO A 21 -5.97 -42.72 -27.18
N PHE A 22 -4.88 -43.30 -26.63
CA PHE A 22 -4.22 -42.75 -25.46
C PHE A 22 -3.54 -41.41 -25.77
N ASN A 23 -2.79 -41.32 -26.87
CA ASN A 23 -2.08 -40.10 -27.26
C ASN A 23 -3.05 -38.96 -27.59
N GLN A 24 -4.18 -39.26 -28.24
CA GLN A 24 -5.24 -38.28 -28.49
C GLN A 24 -5.82 -37.71 -27.19
N ARG A 25 -6.14 -38.57 -26.21
CA ARG A 25 -6.69 -38.13 -24.90
C ARG A 25 -5.70 -37.27 -24.13
N VAL A 26 -4.42 -37.65 -24.12
CA VAL A 26 -3.38 -36.86 -23.45
C VAL A 26 -3.16 -35.54 -24.18
N ALA A 27 -3.14 -35.52 -25.52
CA ALA A 27 -2.99 -34.29 -26.30
C ALA A 27 -4.13 -33.28 -26.04
N VAL A 28 -5.39 -33.74 -25.99
CA VAL A 28 -6.52 -32.90 -25.59
C VAL A 28 -6.35 -32.39 -24.16
N SER A 29 -5.87 -33.24 -23.24
CA SER A 29 -5.58 -32.83 -21.85
C SER A 29 -4.51 -31.72 -21.79
N VAL A 30 -3.43 -31.83 -22.57
CA VAL A 30 -2.39 -30.80 -22.68
C VAL A 30 -2.99 -29.48 -23.15
N ALA A 31 -3.82 -29.50 -24.20
CA ALA A 31 -4.47 -28.30 -24.71
C ALA A 31 -5.39 -27.64 -23.66
N VAL A 32 -6.16 -28.43 -22.92
CA VAL A 32 -7.01 -27.93 -21.82
C VAL A 32 -6.17 -27.32 -20.69
N VAL A 33 -5.11 -28.01 -20.25
CA VAL A 33 -4.23 -27.49 -19.20
C VAL A 33 -3.50 -26.23 -19.66
N ALA A 34 -3.09 -26.13 -20.94
CA ALA A 34 -2.50 -24.93 -21.51
C ALA A 34 -3.47 -23.74 -21.50
N ALA A 35 -4.75 -23.96 -21.86
CA ALA A 35 -5.77 -22.91 -21.78
C ALA A 35 -6.01 -22.45 -20.33
N LEU A 36 -6.04 -23.40 -19.37
CA LEU A 36 -6.13 -23.08 -17.95
C LEU A 36 -4.91 -22.28 -17.47
N LEU A 37 -3.70 -22.71 -17.83
CA LEU A 37 -2.44 -22.04 -17.51
C LEU A 37 -2.43 -20.59 -18.01
N ALA A 38 -2.85 -20.37 -19.26
CA ALA A 38 -2.99 -19.02 -19.82
C ALA A 38 -4.00 -18.16 -19.04
N GLY A 39 -5.13 -18.75 -18.63
CA GLY A 39 -6.12 -18.07 -17.79
C GLY A 39 -5.56 -17.69 -16.41
N VAL A 40 -4.87 -18.60 -15.74
CA VAL A 40 -4.23 -18.34 -14.44
C VAL A 40 -3.15 -17.28 -14.57
N SER A 41 -2.33 -17.32 -15.62
CA SER A 41 -1.31 -16.31 -15.91
C SER A 41 -1.92 -14.91 -16.06
N MET A 42 -3.00 -14.76 -16.84
CA MET A 42 -3.70 -13.46 -16.96
C MET A 42 -4.24 -12.97 -15.62
N LEU A 43 -4.86 -13.84 -14.82
CA LEU A 43 -5.38 -13.47 -13.50
C LEU A 43 -4.26 -13.06 -12.54
N GLY A 44 -3.15 -13.79 -12.53
CA GLY A 44 -1.96 -13.50 -11.74
C GLY A 44 -1.35 -12.15 -12.10
N HIS A 45 -1.17 -11.86 -13.40
CA HIS A 45 -0.68 -10.56 -13.86
C HIS A 45 -1.62 -9.41 -13.48
N ARG A 46 -2.94 -9.58 -13.65
CA ARG A 46 -3.91 -8.55 -13.26
C ARG A 46 -3.81 -8.24 -11.76
N LYS A 47 -3.67 -9.27 -10.92
CA LYS A 47 -3.53 -9.09 -9.47
C LYS A 47 -2.20 -8.45 -9.07
N HIS A 48 -1.09 -8.80 -9.73
CA HIS A 48 0.18 -8.11 -9.54
C HIS A 48 0.11 -6.63 -9.90
N ASN A 49 -0.55 -6.28 -11.02
CA ASN A 49 -0.75 -4.89 -11.40
C ASN A 49 -1.61 -4.11 -10.39
N GLU A 50 -2.63 -4.76 -9.82
CA GLU A 50 -3.46 -4.18 -8.75
C GLU A 50 -2.65 -3.88 -7.50
N VAL A 51 -1.77 -4.81 -7.08
CA VAL A 51 -0.84 -4.60 -5.95
C VAL A 51 0.06 -3.39 -6.21
N LEU A 52 0.67 -3.30 -7.41
CA LEU A 52 1.55 -2.20 -7.76
C LEU A 52 0.82 -0.85 -7.80
N GLN A 53 -0.42 -0.82 -8.28
CA GLN A 53 -1.25 0.39 -8.28
C GLN A 53 -1.54 0.84 -6.84
N LEU A 54 -2.02 -0.06 -5.99
CA LEU A 54 -2.36 0.25 -4.60
C LEU A 54 -1.13 0.69 -3.80
N GLN A 55 0.01 0.02 -4.00
CA GLN A 55 1.28 0.40 -3.40
C GLN A 55 1.77 1.76 -3.91
N GLY A 56 1.59 2.05 -5.19
CA GLY A 56 1.89 3.36 -5.78
C GLY A 56 1.05 4.49 -5.16
N GLU A 57 -0.27 4.25 -5.00
CA GLU A 57 -1.19 5.18 -4.33
C GLU A 57 -0.80 5.41 -2.86
N ALA A 58 -0.49 4.33 -2.13
CA ALA A 58 -0.03 4.41 -0.74
C ALA A 58 1.29 5.17 -0.61
N ASN A 59 2.26 4.93 -1.49
CA ASN A 59 3.54 5.64 -1.48
C ASN A 59 3.37 7.13 -1.76
N ARG A 60 2.47 7.49 -2.69
CA ARG A 60 2.13 8.88 -2.97
C ARG A 60 1.52 9.55 -1.73
N LEU A 61 0.52 8.92 -1.10
CA LEU A 61 -0.14 9.45 0.09
C LEU A 61 0.83 9.58 1.28
N THR A 62 1.73 8.63 1.46
CA THR A 62 2.81 8.69 2.47
C THR A 62 3.73 9.88 2.23
N THR A 63 4.11 10.11 0.97
CA THR A 63 4.94 11.27 0.59
C THR A 63 4.22 12.57 0.89
N GLU A 64 2.94 12.68 0.51
CA GLU A 64 2.14 13.88 0.80
C GLU A 64 1.90 14.10 2.29
N ALA A 65 1.71 13.03 3.08
CA ALA A 65 1.61 13.08 4.53
C ALA A 65 2.92 13.59 5.16
N SER A 66 4.06 13.10 4.67
CA SER A 66 5.39 13.55 5.11
C SER A 66 5.62 15.03 4.80
N ILE A 67 5.24 15.51 3.61
CA ILE A 67 5.31 16.94 3.26
C ILE A 67 4.45 17.77 4.23
N ALA A 68 3.21 17.37 4.48
CA ALA A 68 2.33 18.06 5.42
C ALA A 68 2.86 18.04 6.86
N HIS A 69 3.50 16.94 7.27
CA HIS A 69 4.16 16.82 8.57
C HIS A 69 5.34 17.79 8.70
N THR A 70 6.21 17.87 7.70
CA THR A 70 7.32 18.84 7.67
C THR A 70 6.80 20.28 7.75
N GLN A 71 5.81 20.63 6.91
CA GLN A 71 5.20 21.97 6.94
C GLN A 71 4.57 22.30 8.30
N SER A 72 3.92 21.32 8.93
CA SER A 72 3.38 21.45 10.29
C SER A 72 4.50 21.70 11.31
N THR A 73 5.60 20.95 11.24
CA THR A 73 6.76 21.12 12.13
C THR A 73 7.44 22.47 11.96
N ASP A 74 7.57 22.95 10.72
CA ASP A 74 8.09 24.30 10.43
C ASP A 74 7.18 25.37 11.06
N LYS A 75 5.86 25.20 10.97
CA LYS A 75 4.89 26.12 11.59
C LYS A 75 4.87 26.08 13.10
N TRP A 76 5.06 24.90 13.72
CA TRP A 76 5.27 24.80 15.16
C TRP A 76 6.57 25.46 15.61
N SER A 77 7.63 25.35 14.81
CA SER A 77 8.90 26.04 15.06
C SER A 77 8.75 27.56 14.96
N GLU A 78 7.99 28.04 13.98
CA GLU A 78 7.61 29.45 13.85
C GLU A 78 6.80 29.91 15.08
N TYR A 79 5.78 29.15 15.49
CA TYR A 79 4.99 29.43 16.68
C TYR A 79 5.88 29.55 17.93
N GLN A 80 6.78 28.59 18.14
CA GLN A 80 7.70 28.60 19.27
C GLN A 80 8.62 29.84 19.24
N ALA A 81 9.18 30.18 18.08
CA ALA A 81 10.03 31.35 17.93
C ALA A 81 9.27 32.66 18.23
N VAL A 82 8.04 32.79 17.72
CA VAL A 82 7.16 33.94 18.00
C VAL A 82 6.81 34.01 19.48
N ASN A 83 6.45 32.87 20.08
CA ASN A 83 6.06 32.80 21.47
C ASN A 83 7.21 33.19 22.41
N VAL A 84 8.43 32.72 22.13
CA VAL A 84 9.63 33.11 22.90
C VAL A 84 9.91 34.61 22.77
N ARG A 85 9.73 35.20 21.58
CA ARG A 85 9.88 36.64 21.38
C ARG A 85 8.82 37.43 22.15
N ASP A 86 7.58 36.98 22.12
CA ASP A 86 6.45 37.58 22.85
C ASP A 86 6.72 37.61 24.35
N HIS A 87 7.04 36.44 24.94
CA HIS A 87 7.42 36.33 26.35
C HIS A 87 8.64 37.18 26.69
N GLY A 88 9.61 37.32 25.76
CA GLY A 88 10.75 38.22 25.94
C GLY A 88 10.34 39.69 26.04
N TYR A 89 9.40 40.16 25.22
CA TYR A 89 8.86 41.52 25.29
C TYR A 89 7.98 41.74 26.51
N GLU A 90 7.14 40.77 26.86
CA GLU A 90 6.32 40.80 28.08
C GLU A 90 7.22 40.91 29.33
N PHE A 91 8.21 40.03 29.45
CA PHE A 91 9.17 40.02 30.56
C PHE A 91 9.94 41.34 30.64
N THR A 92 10.50 41.81 29.52
CA THR A 92 11.28 43.06 29.50
C THR A 92 10.42 44.27 29.83
N GLY A 93 9.21 44.35 29.27
CA GLY A 93 8.25 45.41 29.56
C GLY A 93 7.83 45.42 31.02
N GLY A 94 7.53 44.24 31.59
CA GLY A 94 7.21 44.07 33.00
C GLY A 94 8.36 44.49 33.92
N LEU A 95 9.58 43.99 33.66
CA LEU A 95 10.76 44.35 34.44
C LEU A 95 11.03 45.86 34.41
N LEU A 96 10.96 46.50 33.24
CA LEU A 96 11.17 47.94 33.13
C LEU A 96 10.09 48.75 33.88
N LYS A 97 8.84 48.28 33.88
CA LYS A 97 7.76 48.89 34.67
C LYS A 97 8.03 48.77 36.17
N GLU A 98 8.46 47.61 36.65
CA GLU A 98 8.80 47.41 38.07
C GLU A 98 10.02 48.24 38.49
N VAL A 99 11.08 48.28 37.69
CA VAL A 99 12.25 49.14 37.99
C VAL A 99 11.86 50.61 38.01
N ALA A 100 11.02 51.08 37.10
CA ALA A 100 10.53 52.46 37.08
C ALA A 100 9.68 52.81 38.32
N LYS A 101 9.00 51.83 38.94
CA LYS A 101 8.27 52.01 40.20
C LYS A 101 9.22 52.13 41.40
N VAL A 102 10.26 51.30 41.46
CA VAL A 102 11.22 51.28 42.58
C VAL A 102 12.20 52.45 42.50
N GLU A 103 12.61 52.85 41.30
CA GLU A 103 13.57 53.93 41.06
C GLU A 103 12.99 54.96 40.07
N PRO A 104 12.15 55.90 40.55
CA PRO A 104 11.41 56.83 39.69
C PRO A 104 12.28 57.72 38.80
N LYS A 105 13.55 57.95 39.20
CA LYS A 105 14.55 58.71 38.43
C LYS A 105 14.78 58.15 37.02
N TYR A 106 14.57 56.85 36.81
CA TYR A 106 14.73 56.20 35.50
C TYR A 106 13.42 56.09 34.71
N GLY A 107 12.27 56.46 35.28
CA GLY A 107 10.96 56.30 34.64
C GLY A 107 10.83 57.04 33.30
N ALA A 108 11.43 58.23 33.18
CA ALA A 108 11.47 58.97 31.92
C ALA A 108 12.36 58.28 30.86
N ALA A 109 13.49 57.69 31.29
CA ALA A 109 14.43 57.01 30.40
C ALA A 109 13.86 55.70 29.83
N PHE A 110 12.98 55.01 30.57
CA PHE A 110 12.38 53.75 30.13
C PHE A 110 11.07 53.89 29.35
N LYS A 111 10.47 55.09 29.32
CA LYS A 111 9.13 55.32 28.74
C LYS A 111 8.98 54.82 27.30
N ASP A 112 9.98 55.07 26.45
CA ASP A 112 9.95 54.65 25.04
C ASP A 112 10.20 53.14 24.89
N SER A 113 11.09 52.56 25.71
CA SER A 113 11.36 51.12 25.73
C SER A 113 10.14 50.32 26.21
N ILE A 114 9.43 50.81 27.23
CA ILE A 114 8.17 50.23 27.71
C ILE A 114 7.11 50.27 26.60
N LYS A 115 6.92 51.41 25.93
CA LYS A 115 5.98 51.52 24.80
C LYS A 115 6.32 50.57 23.65
N ARG A 116 7.61 50.42 23.33
CA ARG A 116 8.06 49.47 22.30
C ARG A 116 7.77 48.03 22.71
N ALA A 117 8.05 47.65 23.96
CA ALA A 117 7.78 46.31 24.48
C ALA A 117 6.27 46.00 24.45
N ASP A 118 5.43 46.89 24.98
CA ASP A 118 3.97 46.73 24.97
C ASP A 118 3.42 46.64 23.54
N GLY A 119 3.91 47.49 22.63
CA GLY A 119 3.49 47.46 21.23
C GLY A 119 3.91 46.20 20.46
N GLN A 120 5.07 45.60 20.80
CA GLN A 120 5.48 44.32 20.22
C GLN A 120 4.70 43.16 20.82
N HIS A 121 4.47 43.16 22.13
CA HIS A 121 3.67 42.14 22.82
C HIS A 121 2.27 42.02 22.17
N VAL A 122 1.55 43.14 22.04
CA VAL A 122 0.22 43.15 21.38
C VAL A 122 0.26 42.56 19.96
N LYS A 123 1.32 42.84 19.19
CA LYS A 123 1.47 42.31 17.82
C LYS A 123 1.69 40.80 17.81
N TYR A 124 2.58 40.28 18.66
CA TYR A 124 2.87 38.85 18.66
C TYR A 124 1.73 38.04 19.30
N THR A 125 1.12 38.53 20.37
CA THR A 125 -0.08 37.90 20.96
C THR A 125 -1.21 37.77 19.94
N ALA A 126 -1.41 38.77 19.06
CA ALA A 126 -2.40 38.69 17.99
C ALA A 126 -2.04 37.68 16.89
N ARG A 127 -0.74 37.44 16.64
CA ARG A 127 -0.22 36.52 15.60
C ARG A 127 -0.20 35.06 16.03
N LEU A 128 0.07 34.79 17.31
CA LEU A 128 0.15 33.43 17.88
C LEU A 128 -1.05 32.52 17.53
N PRO A 129 -2.33 32.95 17.66
CA PRO A 129 -3.46 32.09 17.36
C PRO A 129 -3.55 31.72 15.87
N GLU A 130 -3.16 32.62 14.96
CA GLU A 130 -3.15 32.35 13.52
C GLU A 130 -2.11 31.29 13.17
N VAL A 131 -0.87 31.46 13.64
CA VAL A 131 0.23 30.51 13.38
C VAL A 131 -0.09 29.13 14.00
N LYS A 132 -0.68 29.11 15.19
CA LYS A 132 -1.12 27.86 15.84
C LYS A 132 -2.20 27.16 15.03
N ALA A 133 -3.23 27.88 14.58
CA ALA A 133 -4.31 27.31 13.77
C ALA A 133 -3.79 26.74 12.44
N GLU A 134 -2.84 27.41 11.78
CA GLU A 134 -2.18 26.90 10.59
C GLU A 134 -1.42 25.59 10.85
N ALA A 135 -0.64 25.54 11.94
CA ALA A 135 0.11 24.35 12.33
C ALA A 135 -0.82 23.15 12.61
N GLU A 136 -1.90 23.38 13.36
CA GLU A 136 -2.90 22.34 13.67
C GLU A 136 -3.64 21.85 12.42
N LYS A 137 -3.97 22.76 11.49
CA LYS A 137 -4.61 22.40 10.21
C LYS A 137 -3.71 21.52 9.33
N LEU A 138 -2.41 21.85 9.25
CA LEU A 138 -1.43 21.05 8.52
C LEU A 138 -1.25 19.68 9.17
N ALA A 139 -1.14 19.62 10.50
CA ALA A 139 -1.06 18.37 11.24
C ALA A 139 -2.30 17.48 11.03
N HIS A 140 -3.49 18.05 11.03
CA HIS A 140 -4.73 17.31 10.75
C HIS A 140 -4.75 16.77 9.31
N THR A 141 -4.37 17.60 8.34
CA THR A 141 -4.30 17.20 6.93
C THR A 141 -3.29 16.06 6.72
N GLY A 142 -2.11 16.15 7.33
CA GLY A 142 -1.09 15.11 7.27
C GLY A 142 -1.57 13.78 7.86
N ARG A 143 -2.24 13.80 9.03
CA ARG A 143 -2.82 12.60 9.66
C ARG A 143 -3.91 11.94 8.81
N GLY A 144 -4.77 12.74 8.17
CA GLY A 144 -5.79 12.23 7.26
C GLY A 144 -5.17 11.45 6.10
N LYS A 145 -4.15 12.02 5.45
CA LYS A 145 -3.42 11.36 4.35
C LYS A 145 -2.66 10.12 4.81
N GLN A 146 -2.09 10.15 6.01
CA GLN A 146 -1.42 8.98 6.60
C GLN A 146 -2.41 7.83 6.83
N THR A 147 -3.60 8.13 7.35
CA THR A 147 -4.66 7.12 7.56
C THR A 147 -5.10 6.52 6.23
N GLU A 148 -5.30 7.35 5.20
CA GLU A 148 -5.67 6.87 3.87
C GLU A 148 -4.57 6.01 3.24
N SER A 149 -3.30 6.41 3.42
CA SER A 149 -2.14 5.62 2.97
C SER A 149 -2.13 4.23 3.59
N LEU A 150 -2.33 4.13 4.90
CA LEU A 150 -2.35 2.85 5.61
C LEU A 150 -3.48 1.94 5.11
N ARG A 151 -4.67 2.50 4.86
CA ARG A 151 -5.79 1.76 4.27
C ARG A 151 -5.43 1.19 2.89
N LYS A 152 -4.71 1.97 2.07
CA LYS A 152 -4.22 1.52 0.75
C LYS A 152 -3.13 0.47 0.85
N MET A 153 -2.25 0.54 1.86
CA MET A 153 -1.26 -0.50 2.12
C MET A 153 -1.92 -1.82 2.54
N ASP A 154 -2.96 -1.78 3.37
CA ASP A 154 -3.72 -2.96 3.78
C ASP A 154 -4.44 -3.62 2.58
N GLU A 155 -5.11 -2.81 1.74
CA GLU A 155 -5.68 -3.27 0.46
C GLU A 155 -4.62 -3.93 -0.44
N ALA A 156 -3.43 -3.32 -0.55
CA ALA A 156 -2.32 -3.86 -1.34
C ALA A 156 -1.82 -5.20 -0.77
N HIS A 157 -1.72 -5.32 0.56
CA HIS A 157 -1.28 -6.54 1.22
C HIS A 157 -2.28 -7.69 1.02
N HIS A 158 -3.57 -7.38 1.08
CA HIS A 158 -4.61 -8.35 0.75
C HIS A 158 -4.51 -8.82 -0.70
N ALA A 159 -4.40 -7.88 -1.65
CA ALA A 159 -4.23 -8.20 -3.06
C ALA A 159 -2.95 -9.02 -3.31
N HIS A 160 -1.89 -8.77 -2.56
CA HIS A 160 -0.63 -9.51 -2.64
C HIS A 160 -0.80 -10.97 -2.17
N HIS A 161 -1.57 -11.22 -1.11
CA HIS A 161 -1.89 -12.59 -0.70
C HIS A 161 -2.69 -13.35 -1.76
N GLN A 162 -3.63 -12.68 -2.44
CA GLN A 162 -4.35 -13.27 -3.56
C GLN A 162 -3.40 -13.59 -4.72
N ALA A 163 -2.51 -12.65 -5.08
CA ALA A 163 -1.52 -12.82 -6.13
C ALA A 163 -0.58 -14.00 -5.84
N SER A 164 -0.07 -14.11 -4.61
CA SER A 164 0.82 -15.20 -4.20
C SER A 164 0.15 -16.59 -4.34
N ARG A 165 -1.15 -16.72 -4.05
CA ARG A 165 -1.87 -17.99 -4.30
C ARG A 165 -2.02 -18.29 -5.78
N LEU A 166 -2.22 -17.26 -6.62
CA LEU A 166 -2.28 -17.41 -8.07
C LEU A 166 -0.92 -17.84 -8.65
N ASP A 167 0.20 -17.42 -8.06
CA ASP A 167 1.52 -17.90 -8.48
C ASP A 167 1.72 -19.39 -8.18
N VAL A 168 1.26 -19.86 -7.01
CA VAL A 168 1.29 -21.29 -6.69
C VAL A 168 0.38 -22.08 -7.64
N ALA A 169 -0.78 -21.53 -7.99
CA ALA A 169 -1.68 -22.14 -8.98
C ALA A 169 -1.04 -22.16 -10.39
N HIS A 170 -0.35 -21.09 -10.78
CA HIS A 170 0.37 -20.99 -12.04
C HIS A 170 1.43 -22.11 -12.11
N LEU A 171 2.29 -22.22 -11.11
CA LEU A 171 3.30 -23.27 -11.02
C LEU A 171 2.67 -24.68 -11.05
N GLY A 172 1.55 -24.88 -10.37
CA GLY A 172 0.82 -26.15 -10.40
C GLY A 172 0.33 -26.54 -11.80
N ALA A 173 -0.17 -25.57 -12.57
CA ALA A 173 -0.59 -25.76 -13.95
C ALA A 173 0.61 -26.02 -14.90
N GLU A 174 1.75 -25.36 -14.67
CA GLU A 174 3.00 -25.64 -15.40
C GLU A 174 3.51 -27.06 -15.16
N ILE A 175 3.53 -27.52 -13.90
CA ILE A 175 3.86 -28.90 -13.56
C ILE A 175 2.87 -29.85 -14.23
N GLY A 176 1.58 -29.50 -14.24
CA GLY A 176 0.53 -30.26 -14.92
C GLY A 176 0.81 -30.46 -16.41
N ILE A 177 1.14 -29.39 -17.14
CA ILE A 177 1.40 -29.47 -18.58
C ILE A 177 2.70 -30.22 -18.89
N VAL A 178 3.74 -30.07 -18.07
CA VAL A 178 5.00 -30.82 -18.21
C VAL A 178 4.77 -32.32 -17.99
N LEU A 179 4.00 -32.71 -16.97
CA LEU A 179 3.69 -34.12 -16.69
C LEU A 179 2.81 -34.75 -17.77
N CYS A 180 1.83 -34.02 -18.30
CA CYS A 180 1.05 -34.49 -19.44
C CYS A 180 1.92 -34.67 -20.70
N SER A 181 2.87 -33.75 -20.94
CA SER A 181 3.84 -33.89 -22.04
C SER A 181 4.77 -35.09 -21.84
N LEU A 182 5.24 -35.31 -20.60
CA LEU A 182 6.05 -36.50 -20.25
C LEU A 182 5.27 -37.81 -20.44
N ALA A 183 3.95 -37.81 -20.22
CA ALA A 183 3.09 -38.96 -20.45
C ALA A 183 3.02 -39.35 -21.93
N LEU A 184 3.03 -38.37 -22.85
CA LEU A 184 3.09 -38.63 -24.30
C LEU A 184 4.39 -39.32 -24.71
N LEU A 185 5.52 -38.93 -24.11
CA LEU A 185 6.84 -39.48 -24.40
C LEU A 185 7.05 -40.86 -23.78
N THR A 186 6.69 -41.01 -22.50
CA THR A 186 6.93 -42.25 -21.74
C THR A 186 5.86 -43.32 -21.95
N LYS A 187 4.71 -42.95 -22.54
CA LYS A 187 3.51 -43.80 -22.69
C LYS A 187 2.98 -44.36 -21.36
N ARG A 188 3.32 -43.74 -20.22
CA ARG A 188 2.87 -44.18 -18.89
C ARG A 188 1.67 -43.35 -18.43
N LYS A 189 0.54 -44.02 -18.20
CA LYS A 189 -0.71 -43.41 -17.67
C LYS A 189 -0.52 -42.72 -16.31
N ALA A 190 0.46 -43.14 -15.52
CA ALA A 190 0.75 -42.56 -14.21
C ALA A 190 1.08 -41.05 -14.30
N PHE A 191 1.91 -40.65 -15.28
CA PHE A 191 2.26 -39.25 -15.49
C PHE A 191 1.06 -38.43 -15.99
N TRP A 192 0.19 -39.04 -16.80
CA TRP A 192 -1.03 -38.37 -17.27
C TRP A 192 -1.98 -38.04 -16.11
N PHE A 193 -2.26 -39.03 -15.24
CA PHE A 193 -3.10 -38.80 -14.06
C PHE A 193 -2.46 -37.83 -13.05
N ALA A 194 -1.13 -37.88 -12.89
CA ALA A 194 -0.42 -36.93 -12.04
C ALA A 194 -0.54 -35.49 -12.59
N GLY A 195 -0.40 -35.30 -13.90
CA GLY A 195 -0.59 -34.01 -14.56
C GLY A 195 -2.01 -33.47 -14.42
N LEU A 196 -3.03 -34.32 -14.62
CA LEU A 196 -4.44 -33.95 -14.41
C LEU A 196 -4.73 -33.57 -12.94
N LYS A 197 -4.16 -34.29 -11.97
CA LYS A 197 -4.29 -33.94 -10.55
C LYS A 197 -3.63 -32.61 -10.22
N ALA A 198 -2.45 -32.33 -10.77
CA ALA A 198 -1.77 -31.04 -10.60
C ALA A 198 -2.59 -29.89 -11.19
N ALA A 199 -3.16 -30.06 -12.38
CA ALA A 199 -4.05 -29.07 -12.99
C ALA A 199 -5.34 -28.86 -12.18
N ALA A 200 -5.95 -29.93 -11.66
CA ALA A 200 -7.11 -29.82 -10.78
C ALA A 200 -6.79 -29.06 -9.49
N LEU A 201 -5.64 -29.32 -8.88
CA LEU A 201 -5.17 -28.59 -7.69
C LEU A 201 -4.93 -27.11 -8.01
N ALA A 202 -4.38 -26.78 -9.17
CA ALA A 202 -4.22 -25.40 -9.61
C ALA A 202 -5.58 -24.66 -9.67
N VAL A 203 -6.62 -25.28 -10.23
CA VAL A 203 -7.98 -24.71 -10.25
C VAL A 203 -8.51 -24.47 -8.84
N VAL A 204 -8.33 -25.43 -7.92
CA VAL A 204 -8.72 -25.26 -6.51
C VAL A 204 -7.99 -24.08 -5.88
N LEU A 205 -6.68 -23.94 -6.12
CA LEU A 205 -5.88 -22.83 -5.60
C LEU A 205 -6.37 -21.48 -6.11
N VAL A 206 -6.73 -21.37 -7.40
CA VAL A 206 -7.35 -20.17 -7.97
C VAL A 206 -8.64 -19.82 -7.23
N VAL A 207 -9.54 -20.80 -7.03
CA VAL A 207 -10.79 -20.55 -6.29
C VAL A 207 -10.49 -20.07 -4.88
N THR A 208 -9.57 -20.72 -4.17
CA THR A 208 -9.21 -20.33 -2.81
C THR A 208 -8.50 -18.98 -2.71
N ALA A 209 -7.89 -18.49 -3.79
CA ALA A 209 -7.29 -17.14 -3.83
C ALA A 209 -8.38 -16.06 -3.67
N TYR A 210 -9.56 -16.27 -4.23
CA TYR A 210 -10.68 -15.32 -4.15
C TYR A 210 -11.51 -15.45 -2.87
N THR A 211 -11.29 -16.49 -2.06
CA THR A 211 -11.99 -16.69 -0.78
C THR A 211 -11.14 -16.28 0.43
N ILE A 212 -9.96 -15.69 0.23
CA ILE A 212 -9.13 -15.21 1.35
C ILE A 212 -9.91 -14.10 2.07
N PRO A 213 -10.14 -14.19 3.39
CA PRO A 213 -10.76 -13.12 4.14
C PRO A 213 -9.84 -11.89 4.16
N HIS A 214 -10.42 -10.72 3.98
CA HIS A 214 -9.74 -9.47 4.27
C HIS A 214 -9.79 -9.24 5.77
N HIS A 215 -8.66 -9.31 6.45
CA HIS A 215 -8.53 -8.90 7.85
C HIS A 215 -7.93 -7.51 7.87
N PRO A 216 -8.73 -6.45 8.12
CA PRO A 216 -8.19 -5.11 8.19
C PRO A 216 -7.19 -5.03 9.35
N THR A 217 -5.97 -4.60 9.10
CA THR A 217 -5.06 -4.30 10.21
C THR A 217 -5.54 -3.02 10.91
N GLU A 218 -5.95 -3.13 12.17
CA GLU A 218 -6.25 -1.96 13.00
C GLU A 218 -4.95 -1.17 13.22
N HIS A 219 -4.88 0.03 12.63
CA HIS A 219 -3.79 0.96 12.89
C HIS A 219 -4.21 1.87 14.05
N PRO A 220 -3.44 1.90 15.16
CA PRO A 220 -3.83 2.61 16.39
C PRO A 220 -3.98 4.14 16.24
N ASP A 221 -3.57 4.71 15.11
CA ASP A 221 -3.64 6.15 14.83
C ASP A 221 -4.78 6.55 13.85
N ALA A 222 -5.63 5.61 13.42
CA ALA A 222 -6.83 5.97 12.67
C ALA A 222 -7.78 6.75 13.59
N PRO A 223 -8.15 8.00 13.29
CA PRO A 223 -9.14 8.71 14.09
C PRO A 223 -10.43 7.91 14.02
N ASN A 224 -10.87 7.40 15.17
CA ASN A 224 -12.10 6.64 15.33
C ASN A 224 -13.21 7.28 14.49
N GLY A 225 -13.63 6.56 13.45
CA GLY A 225 -14.88 6.88 12.76
C GLY A 225 -15.99 6.81 13.79
N ALA A 226 -16.58 7.97 14.08
CA ALA A 226 -17.84 8.19 14.75
C ALA A 226 -18.55 6.91 15.28
N SER A 227 -18.22 6.51 16.52
CA SER A 227 -19.17 5.73 17.30
C SER A 227 -20.28 6.68 17.74
N THR A 228 -21.31 6.73 16.91
CA THR A 228 -22.63 7.18 17.34
C THR A 228 -23.15 6.13 18.32
N ASP A 229 -22.91 6.33 19.61
CA ASP A 229 -23.74 5.72 20.64
C ASP A 229 -24.26 6.81 21.57
N GLN A 230 -25.47 7.28 21.22
CA GLN A 230 -26.28 8.08 22.11
C GLN A 230 -26.84 7.17 23.20
N GLY A 231 -26.42 7.42 24.44
CA GLY A 231 -27.29 7.37 25.61
C GLY A 231 -27.64 5.99 26.18
N LYS A 232 -27.17 5.77 27.40
CA LYS A 232 -28.06 5.43 28.54
C LYS A 232 -27.40 5.74 29.87
N PRO A 233 -28.12 6.36 30.83
CA PRO A 233 -27.63 6.56 32.18
C PRO A 233 -27.91 5.31 33.03
N HIS A 234 -26.93 4.93 33.85
CA HIS A 234 -27.11 4.22 35.10
C HIS A 234 -26.29 4.93 36.17
#